data_AF-A0A3C1LB28-F1
#
_entry.id   AF-A0A3C1LB28-F1
#
_cell.length_a   1.000
_cell.length_b   1.000
_cell.length_c   1.000
_cell.angle_alpha   90.00
_cell.angle_beta   90.00
_cell.angle_gamma   90.00
#
_symmetry.space_group_name_H-M   'P 1'
#
loop_
_entity.id
_entity.type
_entity.pdbx_description
1 polymer ?
#
loop_
_entity_poly.entity_id
_entity_poly.type
_entity_poly.pdbx_seq_one_letter_code
_entity_poly.pdbx_strand_id
1 'polypeptide(L)' 'MKTFDMLAFDADDTLWHSEDGFHASEQRFVELVAPFAAEGVDVKAALTAVERKNLPVFGYGVKAFGLSAV' A
#
# COMPACT_ATOMS: atom_id res chain seq x y z
N MET A 1 -21.30 33.51 -9.50
CA MET A 1 -20.78 32.17 -9.18
C MET A 1 -20.10 31.64 -10.43
N LYS A 2 -18.89 31.08 -10.34
CA LYS A 2 -18.23 30.50 -11.52
C LYS A 2 -18.89 29.15 -11.84
N THR A 3 -19.20 28.93 -13.11
CA THR A 3 -19.70 27.64 -13.62
C THR A 3 -18.49 26.81 -14.02
N PHE A 4 -18.49 25.54 -13.63
CA PHE A 4 -17.48 24.57 -14.04
C PHE A 4 -18.15 23.55 -14.95
N ASP A 5 -17.53 23.28 -16.10
CA ASP A 5 -18.04 22.29 -17.06
C ASP A 5 -17.71 20.85 -16.62
N MET A 6 -16.75 20.68 -15.72
CA MET A 6 -16.33 19.38 -15.20
C MET A 6 -15.82 19.50 -13.76
N LEU A 7 -16.19 18.50 -12.96
CA LEU A 7 -15.65 18.25 -11.62
C LEU A 7 -15.18 16.80 -11.58
N ALA A 8 -13.91 16.59 -11.23
CA ALA A 8 -13.34 15.26 -11.06
C ALA A 8 -13.22 14.96 -9.57
N PHE A 9 -13.60 13.74 -9.20
CA PHE A 9 -13.42 13.20 -7.86
C PHE A 9 -12.48 12.02 -7.97
N ASP A 10 -11.48 11.99 -7.09
CA ASP A 10 -10.77 10.75 -6.82
C ASP A 10 -11.72 9.73 -6.19
N ALA A 11 -11.35 8.47 -6.21
CA ALA A 11 -12.21 7.37 -5.82
C ALA A 11 -11.87 6.85 -4.42
N ASP A 12 -10.68 6.26 -4.28
CA ASP A 12 -10.20 5.69 -3.02
C ASP A 12 -10.02 6.80 -1.97
N ASP A 13 -10.58 6.57 -0.77
CA ASP A 13 -10.60 7.47 0.38
C ASP A 13 -11.23 8.87 0.13
N THR A 14 -11.87 9.04 -1.03
CA THR A 14 -12.71 10.20 -1.37
C THR A 14 -14.18 9.79 -1.47
N LEU A 15 -14.48 8.74 -2.22
CA LEU A 15 -15.84 8.21 -2.42
C LEU A 15 -16.12 6.99 -1.53
N TRP A 16 -15.10 6.19 -1.19
CA TRP A 16 -15.21 5.01 -0.32
C TRP A 16 -13.91 4.76 0.44
N HIS A 17 -13.99 4.03 1.55
CA HIS A 17 -12.81 3.61 2.32
C HIS A 17 -11.97 2.61 1.55
N SER A 18 -10.65 2.84 1.50
CA SER A 18 -9.68 1.99 0.83
C SER A 18 -8.45 1.73 1.72
N GLU A 19 -7.82 2.78 2.26
CA GLU A 19 -6.54 2.68 2.97
C GLU A 19 -6.58 1.82 4.24
N ASP A 20 -7.72 1.78 4.95
CA ASP A 20 -7.88 0.93 6.13
C ASP A 20 -7.59 -0.55 5.85
N GLY A 21 -7.96 -1.03 4.64
CA GLY A 21 -7.69 -2.39 4.21
C GLY A 21 -6.21 -2.65 3.91
N PHE A 22 -5.53 -1.66 3.31
CA PHE A 22 -4.09 -1.71 3.07
C PHE A 22 -3.30 -1.72 4.37
N HIS A 23 -3.62 -0.83 5.32
CA HIS A 23 -3.01 -0.80 6.65
C HIS A 23 -3.21 -2.12 7.41
N ALA A 24 -4.43 -2.67 7.41
CA ALA A 24 -4.69 -3.95 8.08
C ALA A 24 -3.88 -5.10 7.46
N SER A 25 -3.72 -5.10 6.13
CA SER A 25 -2.95 -6.12 5.40
C SER A 25 -1.44 -5.99 5.66
N GLU A 26 -0.91 -4.76 5.65
CA GLU A 26 0.49 -4.47 5.98
C GLU A 26 0.82 -4.90 7.42
N GLN A 27 0.01 -4.49 8.39
CA GLN A 27 0.18 -4.86 9.78
C GLN A 27 0.17 -6.39 9.95
N ARG A 28 -0.77 -7.07 9.29
CA ARG A 28 -0.85 -8.53 9.32
C ARG A 28 0.39 -9.20 8.71
N PHE A 29 0.91 -8.66 7.61
CA PHE A 29 2.15 -9.14 7.00
C PHE A 29 3.33 -8.99 7.97
N VAL A 30 3.49 -7.82 8.58
CA VAL A 30 4.55 -7.56 9.57
C VAL A 30 4.47 -8.55 10.74
N GLU A 31 3.28 -8.78 11.30
CA GLU A 31 3.07 -9.74 12.38
C GLU A 31 3.47 -11.17 12.01
N LEU A 32 3.21 -11.58 10.76
CA LEU A 32 3.54 -12.91 10.28
C LEU A 32 5.04 -13.10 10.03
N VAL A 33 5.73 -12.06 9.57
CA VAL A 33 7.13 -12.14 9.14
C VAL A 33 8.12 -11.77 10.24
N ALA A 34 7.77 -10.85 11.13
CA ALA A 34 8.65 -10.37 12.20
C ALA A 34 9.28 -11.47 13.06
N PRO A 35 8.59 -12.57 13.43
CA PRO A 35 9.21 -13.67 14.20
C PRO A 35 10.37 -14.38 13.49
N PHE A 36 10.47 -14.26 12.17
CA PHE A 36 11.50 -14.88 11.34
C PHE A 36 12.57 -13.89 10.88
N ALA A 37 12.37 -12.60 11.14
CA ALA A 37 13.34 -11.57 10.80
C ALA A 37 14.52 -11.59 11.78
N ALA A 38 15.71 -11.26 11.29
CA ALA A 38 16.87 -11.09 12.15
C ALA A 38 16.65 -9.93 13.13
N GLU A 39 17.32 -9.98 14.28
CA GLU A 39 17.26 -8.90 15.27
C GLU A 39 17.64 -7.55 14.64
N GLY A 40 16.84 -6.51 14.94
CA GLY A 40 17.05 -5.16 14.41
C GLY A 40 16.51 -4.93 12.99
N VAL A 41 15.91 -5.93 12.35
CA VAL A 41 15.24 -5.75 11.04
C VAL A 41 13.84 -5.16 11.23
N ASP A 42 13.61 -4.00 10.61
CA ASP A 42 12.27 -3.42 10.46
C ASP A 42 11.60 -4.00 9.21
N VAL A 43 10.68 -4.95 9.42
CA VAL A 43 9.95 -5.63 8.34
C VAL A 43 9.08 -4.66 7.54
N LYS A 44 8.47 -3.66 8.19
CA LYS A 44 7.61 -2.68 7.50
C LYS A 44 8.45 -1.81 6.57
N ALA A 45 9.58 -1.30 7.06
CA ALA A 45 10.51 -0.53 6.24
C ALA A 45 11.06 -1.37 5.07
N ALA A 46 11.35 -2.66 5.29
CA ALA A 46 11.78 -3.57 4.23
C ALA A 46 10.70 -3.76 3.15
N LEU A 47 9.44 -3.98 3.54
CA LEU A 47 8.30 -4.07 2.62
C LEU A 47 8.17 -2.78 1.78
N THR A 48 8.19 -1.61 2.43
CA THR A 48 8.13 -0.32 1.74
C THR A 48 9.27 -0.17 0.71
N ALA A 49 10.47 -0.66 1.03
CA ALA A 49 11.60 -0.61 0.10
C ALA A 49 11.39 -1.53 -1.13
N VAL A 50 10.79 -2.71 -0.94
CA VAL A 50 10.44 -3.63 -2.03
C VAL A 50 9.34 -3.05 -2.91
N GLU A 51 8.28 -2.48 -2.33
CA GLU A 51 7.21 -1.82 -3.09
C GLU A 51 7.75 -0.69 -3.98
N ARG A 52 8.61 0.18 -3.43
CA ARG A 52 9.24 1.26 -4.19
C ARG A 52 10.11 0.73 -5.33
N LYS A 53 10.87 -0.34 -5.08
CA LYS A 53 11.70 -1.00 -6.10
C LYS A 53 10.84 -1.59 -7.23
N ASN A 54 9.67 -2.15 -6.90
CA ASN A 54 8.79 -2.83 -7.84
C ASN A 54 7.79 -1.90 -8.54
N LEU A 55 7.60 -0.68 -8.04
CA LEU A 55 6.66 0.30 -8.58
C LEU A 55 6.76 0.51 -10.11
N PRO A 56 7.96 0.61 -10.73
CA PRO A 56 8.07 0.77 -12.18
C PRO A 56 7.60 -0.44 -12.99
N VAL A 57 7.51 -1.62 -12.38
CA VAL A 57 7.14 -2.89 -13.05
C VAL A 57 5.69 -3.25 -12.79
N PHE A 58 5.21 -3.11 -11.55
CA PHE A 58 3.87 -3.54 -11.14
C PHE A 58 2.84 -2.43 -11.08
N GLY A 59 3.27 -1.16 -11.03
CA GLY A 59 2.38 -0.03 -10.79
C GLY A 59 1.77 -0.05 -9.38
N TYR A 60 0.57 0.51 -9.24
CA TYR A 60 -0.14 0.65 -7.98
C TYR A 60 -1.26 -0.40 -7.81
N GLY A 61 -1.75 -0.53 -6.59
CA GLY A 61 -2.95 -1.30 -6.24
C GLY A 61 -2.68 -2.65 -5.59
N VAL A 62 -3.76 -3.33 -5.20
CA VAL A 62 -3.73 -4.52 -4.33
C VAL A 62 -2.81 -5.65 -4.83
N LYS A 63 -2.72 -5.83 -6.16
CA LYS A 63 -1.87 -6.87 -6.75
C LYS A 63 -0.39 -6.52 -6.65
N ALA A 64 -0.03 -5.26 -6.89
CA ALA A 64 1.36 -4.80 -6.77
C ALA A 64 1.84 -4.86 -5.32
N PHE A 65 0.97 -4.47 -4.38
CA PHE A 65 1.19 -4.64 -2.94
C PHE A 65 1.41 -6.13 -2.59
N GLY A 66 0.49 -7.00 -2.97
CA GLY A 66 0.59 -8.44 -2.71
C GLY A 66 1.85 -9.10 -3.30
N LEU A 67 2.28 -8.69 -4.49
CA LEU A 67 3.53 -9.15 -5.11
C LEU A 67 4.81 -8.60 -4.44
N SER A 68 4.69 -7.55 -3.64
CA SER A 68 5.81 -6.98 -2.88
C SER A 68 5.90 -7.55 -1.47
N ALA A 69 4.86 -8.24 -1.02
CA ALA A 69 4.73 -8.87 0.30
C ALA A 69 4.95 -10.42 0.24
N VAL A 70 5.86 -10.88 -0.63
CA VAL A 70 6.25 -12.30 -0.79
C VAL A 70 7.74 -12.50 -0.61
#